data_AF-A0AAE1H838-F1
#
_entry.id   AF-A0AAE1H838-F1
#
_cell.length_a   1.000
_cell.length_b   1.000
_cell.length_c   1.000
_cell.angle_alpha   90.00
_cell.angle_beta   90.00
_cell.angle_gamma   90.00
#
_symmetry.space_group_name_H-M   'P 1'
#
loop_
_entity.id
_entity.type
_entity.pdbx_description
1 polymer ?
#
loop_
_entity_poly.entity_id
_entity_poly.type
_entity_poly.pdbx_seq_one_letter_code
_entity_poly.pdbx_strand_id
1 'polypeptide(L)'
;MENEEAAAVGKPCVPLEEVEALLKDGVFVLEEPSPRGKCSKTWLVWRKVRYGADPKKNTNIIKCISCNRIQAYNYKTGTTTLNKHPCVVRAVGAGPQGAVAALEKPLGPLIDPSPGLKRRILRASSLYCAKDFAAFSSVEGEGFISLGQNLIDIGVSYGRVDVKQLLPSRVAIGNHLEELAGEAKLKFTPMLQASAAQNSLAATTDMWTQENKKAHFLTVICHMEAEGKLSRRTAFTVPFEEDSATGENIWAEILTQFALLGVSEEEVRSITFVSDRGSNIIAALRDVKRLNCTAHIINSLLKTALCLKKYELQILNEETQKIVDSVKQVFHNLNGIRPTNVKEFPVKKTVRAGVTPPSHAPMLAAFVGREKEISKLLDERSEAFLLTDLDMGDVKALLKLLQALDKPLTRHAGCDLAGSVWLEIQKVIDPEPTDSLMVAELKEHWRLQFMPLEYAHVHHHSKALVTHVRNSSLRADVRTCLRPDMEVRWNSTLTMFQSILDNYDKAS
;
A
#
# COMPACT_ATOMS: atom_id res chain seq x y z
N MET A 1 -12.79 90.95 -19.62
CA MET A 1 -11.89 90.53 -20.70
C MET A 1 -10.50 90.95 -20.29
N GLU A 2 -9.47 90.14 -20.15
CA GLU A 2 -9.16 88.72 -20.36
C GLU A 2 -7.96 88.50 -19.41
N ASN A 3 -8.03 87.61 -18.42
CA ASN A 3 -7.74 86.18 -18.46
C ASN A 3 -6.48 85.77 -19.26
N GLU A 4 -5.33 85.81 -18.59
CA GLU A 4 -4.21 84.89 -18.82
C GLU A 4 -3.54 84.56 -17.47
N GLU A 5 -4.07 83.55 -16.78
CA GLU A 5 -3.33 82.83 -15.72
C GLU A 5 -3.21 81.36 -16.17
N ALA A 6 -2.10 81.07 -16.84
CA ALA A 6 -1.76 79.74 -17.34
C ALA A 6 -0.88 78.98 -16.33
N ALA A 7 -1.33 77.76 -16.04
CA ALA A 7 -0.52 76.58 -15.70
C ALA A 7 0.18 76.51 -14.31
N ALA A 8 -0.62 76.43 -13.23
CA ALA A 8 -0.22 75.69 -12.03
C ALA A 8 -0.67 74.23 -12.13
N VAL A 9 0.25 73.34 -12.51
CA VAL A 9 0.08 71.88 -12.44
C VAL A 9 -0.11 71.51 -10.96
N GLY A 10 -1.25 70.92 -10.62
CA GLY A 10 -1.64 70.60 -9.24
C GLY A 10 -0.64 69.68 -8.52
N LYS A 11 0.28 70.29 -7.77
CA LYS A 11 1.15 69.59 -6.82
C LYS A 11 0.31 69.05 -5.64
N PRO A 12 0.59 67.85 -5.14
CA PRO A 12 -0.01 67.38 -3.89
C PRO A 12 0.39 68.32 -2.74
N CYS A 13 -0.55 68.63 -1.86
CA CYS A 13 -0.36 69.60 -0.78
C CYS A 13 0.60 69.11 0.32
N VAL A 14 1.03 67.85 0.26
CA VAL A 14 1.96 67.17 1.17
C VAL A 14 2.81 66.18 0.35
N PRO A 15 4.12 66.01 0.61
CA PRO A 15 4.95 65.00 -0.05
C PRO A 15 4.39 63.58 0.11
N LEU A 16 4.38 62.78 -0.96
CA LEU A 16 3.78 61.44 -0.97
C LEU A 16 4.42 60.47 0.04
N GLU A 17 5.71 60.70 0.35
CA GLU A 17 6.51 59.89 1.27
C GLU A 17 6.07 60.06 2.74
N GLU A 18 5.47 61.20 3.09
CA GLU A 18 5.02 61.52 4.45
C GLU A 18 3.58 61.04 4.74
N VAL A 19 2.84 60.66 3.69
CA VAL A 19 1.41 60.31 3.79
C VAL A 19 1.17 59.03 4.62
N GLU A 20 2.10 58.07 4.59
CA GLU A 20 1.97 56.83 5.38
C GLU A 20 2.11 57.09 6.88
N ALA A 21 3.02 57.99 7.28
CA ALA A 21 3.16 58.40 8.67
C ALA A 21 1.91 59.14 9.14
N LEU A 22 1.42 60.09 8.35
CA LEU A 22 0.22 60.88 8.67
C LEU A 22 -1.09 60.06 8.67
N LEU A 23 -1.14 58.93 7.95
CA LEU A 23 -2.24 57.96 8.04
C LEU A 23 -2.18 57.14 9.35
N LYS A 24 -0.98 56.83 9.85
CA LYS A 24 -0.80 56.13 11.14
C LYS A 24 -1.12 57.03 12.33
N ASP A 25 -0.78 58.31 12.21
CA ASP A 25 -1.02 59.33 13.25
C ASP A 25 -2.46 59.86 13.26
N GLY A 26 -3.34 59.33 12.39
CA GLY A 26 -4.76 59.70 12.33
C GLY A 26 -5.05 61.08 11.73
N VAL A 27 -4.02 61.81 11.29
CA VAL A 27 -4.14 63.11 10.61
C VAL A 27 -4.84 62.96 9.25
N PHE A 28 -4.55 61.85 8.56
CA PHE A 28 -5.27 61.43 7.37
C PHE A 28 -6.14 60.21 7.63
N VAL A 29 -7.27 60.14 6.92
CA VAL A 29 -8.21 59.02 6.93
C VAL A 29 -8.54 58.58 5.50
N LEU A 30 -8.83 57.28 5.33
CA LEU A 30 -9.27 56.74 4.05
C LEU A 30 -10.79 56.88 3.92
N GLU A 31 -11.24 57.46 2.81
CA GLU A 31 -12.66 57.61 2.52
C GLU A 31 -13.31 56.26 2.25
N GLU A 32 -14.34 55.92 3.02
CA GLU A 32 -15.15 54.72 2.80
C GLU A 32 -15.97 54.80 1.51
N PRO A 33 -16.21 53.66 0.84
CA PRO A 33 -16.99 53.66 -0.39
C PRO A 33 -18.43 54.11 -0.14
N SER A 34 -18.91 55.08 -0.92
CA SER A 34 -20.30 55.56 -0.83
C SER A 34 -21.29 54.42 -1.15
N PRO A 35 -22.31 54.17 -0.31
CA PRO A 35 -23.28 53.10 -0.54
C PRO A 35 -24.24 53.37 -1.71
N ARG A 36 -24.31 54.61 -2.21
CA ARG A 36 -25.32 55.05 -3.19
C ARG A 36 -24.67 55.79 -4.35
N GLY A 37 -24.10 55.03 -5.28
CA GLY A 37 -23.63 55.55 -6.57
C GLY A 37 -22.99 54.47 -7.44
N LYS A 38 -23.17 54.55 -8.76
CA LYS A 38 -22.43 53.73 -9.74
C LYS A 38 -20.95 54.11 -9.69
N CYS A 39 -20.19 53.53 -8.78
CA CYS A 39 -18.75 53.75 -8.67
C CYS A 39 -18.01 52.93 -9.74
N SER A 40 -17.08 53.57 -10.47
CA SER A 40 -16.16 52.86 -11.37
C SER A 40 -15.45 51.75 -10.61
N LYS A 41 -15.30 50.55 -11.22
CA LYS A 41 -14.69 49.36 -10.59
C LYS A 41 -13.26 49.61 -10.05
N THR A 42 -12.58 50.62 -10.60
CA THR A 42 -11.31 51.18 -10.10
C THR A 42 -11.34 51.48 -8.60
N TRP A 43 -12.44 52.04 -8.11
CA TRP A 43 -12.61 52.47 -6.72
C TRP A 43 -12.96 51.33 -5.76
N LEU A 44 -12.99 50.07 -6.23
CA LEU A 44 -13.01 48.92 -5.34
C LEU A 44 -11.65 48.76 -4.64
N VAL A 45 -10.56 49.11 -5.33
CA VAL A 45 -9.18 48.90 -4.89
C VAL A 45 -8.53 50.19 -4.38
N TRP A 46 -8.90 51.33 -4.94
CA TRP A 46 -8.36 52.63 -4.54
C TRP A 46 -9.27 53.33 -3.53
N ARG A 47 -8.66 53.97 -2.53
CA ARG A 47 -9.35 54.86 -1.56
C ARG A 47 -8.74 56.24 -1.63
N LYS A 48 -9.58 57.27 -1.52
CA LYS A 48 -9.10 58.66 -1.41
C LYS A 48 -8.62 58.91 0.01
N VAL A 49 -7.51 59.62 0.12
CA VAL A 49 -6.97 60.09 1.39
C VAL A 49 -7.61 61.46 1.69
N ARG A 50 -8.14 61.66 2.90
CA ARG A 50 -8.72 62.95 3.33
C ARG A 50 -8.14 63.37 4.67
N TYR A 51 -8.19 64.67 4.97
CA TYR A 51 -7.85 65.15 6.32
C TYR A 51 -8.92 64.68 7.30
N GLY A 52 -8.50 64.11 8.44
CA GLY A 52 -9.42 63.64 9.48
C GLY A 52 -10.22 64.78 10.12
N ALA A 53 -9.59 65.95 10.28
CA ALA A 53 -10.21 67.14 10.89
C ALA A 53 -11.16 67.92 9.96
N ASP A 54 -10.99 67.81 8.63
CA ASP A 54 -11.86 68.45 7.64
C ASP A 54 -12.01 67.57 6.38
N PRO A 55 -13.03 66.70 6.33
CA PRO A 55 -13.27 65.80 5.21
C PRO A 55 -13.61 66.52 3.89
N LYS A 56 -13.91 67.82 3.90
CA LYS A 56 -14.24 68.57 2.67
C LYS A 56 -12.99 69.04 1.94
N LYS A 57 -11.82 69.04 2.60
CA LYS A 57 -10.54 69.42 1.99
C LYS A 57 -9.94 68.23 1.21
N ASN A 58 -9.88 68.37 -0.11
CA ASN A 58 -9.38 67.33 -1.01
C ASN A 58 -7.84 67.32 -1.05
N THR A 59 -7.22 66.17 -0.77
CA THR A 59 -5.76 66.00 -0.80
C THR A 59 -5.23 65.70 -2.20
N ASN A 60 -6.09 65.29 -3.14
CA ASN A 60 -5.70 64.71 -4.44
C ASN A 60 -4.73 63.53 -4.30
N ILE A 61 -4.81 62.77 -3.21
CA ILE A 61 -4.00 61.57 -2.96
C ILE A 61 -4.91 60.37 -2.80
N ILE A 62 -4.48 59.23 -3.34
CA ILE A 62 -5.15 57.95 -3.22
C ILE A 62 -4.18 56.87 -2.75
N LYS A 63 -4.72 55.86 -2.08
CA LYS A 63 -3.98 54.69 -1.61
C LYS A 63 -4.66 53.40 -2.09
N CYS A 64 -3.86 52.47 -2.60
CA CYS A 64 -4.33 51.13 -2.94
C CYS A 64 -4.44 50.31 -1.65
N ILE A 65 -5.62 49.77 -1.36
CA ILE A 65 -5.83 49.00 -0.12
C ILE A 65 -5.21 47.59 -0.17
N SER A 66 -4.87 47.10 -1.36
CA SER A 66 -4.33 45.75 -1.54
C SER A 66 -2.80 45.69 -1.46
N CYS A 67 -2.10 46.69 -1.98
CA CYS A 67 -0.63 46.74 -1.97
C CYS A 67 -0.05 47.96 -1.26
N ASN A 68 -0.90 48.76 -0.61
CA ASN A 68 -0.56 49.99 0.12
C ASN A 68 0.09 51.12 -0.68
N ARG A 69 0.25 50.97 -2.00
CA ARG A 69 0.86 52.00 -2.85
C ARG A 69 0.07 53.32 -2.83
N ILE A 70 0.78 54.43 -2.60
CA ILE A 70 0.22 55.79 -2.59
C ILE A 70 0.53 56.50 -3.91
N GLN A 71 -0.44 57.21 -4.47
CA GLN A 71 -0.29 57.97 -5.72
C GLN A 71 -1.08 59.28 -5.67
N ALA A 72 -0.59 60.29 -6.39
CA ALA A 72 -1.37 61.50 -6.67
C ALA A 72 -2.49 61.18 -7.67
N TYR A 73 -3.67 61.73 -7.41
CA TYR A 73 -4.88 61.55 -8.21
C TYR A 73 -5.38 62.89 -8.74
N ASN A 74 -5.49 62.98 -10.06
CA ASN A 74 -6.08 64.13 -10.74
C ASN A 74 -7.44 63.76 -11.31
N TYR A 75 -8.48 64.44 -10.85
CA TYR A 75 -9.86 64.20 -11.31
C TYR A 75 -10.06 64.53 -12.79
N LYS A 76 -9.26 65.43 -13.38
CA LYS A 76 -9.35 65.83 -14.78
C LYS A 76 -8.83 64.78 -15.76
N THR A 77 -7.88 63.94 -15.34
CA THR A 77 -7.28 62.89 -16.19
C THR A 77 -8.04 61.56 -16.13
N GLY A 78 -9.10 61.48 -15.32
CA GLY A 78 -9.93 60.28 -15.17
C GLY A 78 -9.21 59.10 -14.51
N THR A 79 -9.81 57.91 -14.61
CA THR A 79 -9.37 56.67 -13.94
C THR A 79 -8.43 55.80 -14.79
N THR A 80 -8.01 56.27 -15.96
CA THR A 80 -7.26 55.48 -16.96
C THR A 80 -5.92 54.96 -16.43
N THR A 81 -5.15 55.78 -15.72
CA THR A 81 -3.86 55.38 -15.12
C THR A 81 -4.07 54.41 -13.95
N LEU A 82 -5.16 54.59 -13.20
CA LEU A 82 -5.50 53.75 -12.05
C LEU A 82 -5.96 52.36 -12.48
N ASN A 83 -6.62 52.24 -13.63
CA ASN A 83 -7.07 50.96 -14.19
C ASN A 83 -5.91 50.07 -14.65
N LYS A 84 -4.73 50.64 -14.93
CA LYS A 84 -3.53 49.88 -15.27
C LYS A 84 -2.80 49.32 -14.04
N HIS A 85 -3.23 49.68 -12.83
CA HIS A 85 -2.61 49.18 -11.61
C HIS A 85 -2.89 47.66 -11.45
N PRO A 86 -1.88 46.82 -11.17
CA PRO A 86 -2.05 45.36 -11.12
C PRO A 86 -3.19 44.88 -10.20
N CYS A 87 -3.40 45.53 -9.05
CA CYS A 87 -4.49 45.17 -8.15
C CYS A 87 -5.88 45.50 -8.73
N VAL A 88 -6.00 46.55 -9.57
CA VAL A 88 -7.25 46.86 -10.27
C VAL A 88 -7.48 45.90 -11.43
N VAL A 89 -6.44 45.56 -12.20
CA VAL A 89 -6.56 44.55 -13.28
C VAL A 89 -7.04 43.20 -12.71
N ARG A 90 -6.51 42.80 -11.54
CA ARG A 90 -6.97 41.61 -10.81
C ARG A 90 -8.42 41.72 -10.32
N ALA A 91 -8.81 42.87 -9.75
CA ALA A 91 -10.16 43.07 -9.21
C ALA A 91 -11.24 43.26 -10.30
N VAL A 92 -10.89 43.83 -11.45
CA VAL A 92 -11.83 44.14 -12.55
C VAL A 92 -11.95 42.97 -13.54
N GLY A 93 -10.92 42.15 -13.67
CA GLY A 93 -10.96 40.87 -14.39
C GLY A 93 -11.80 39.78 -13.70
N ALA A 94 -12.18 40.01 -12.44
CA ALA A 94 -13.13 39.16 -11.70
C ALA A 94 -14.58 39.51 -12.07
N GLY A 95 -14.97 39.22 -13.30
CA GLY A 95 -16.39 38.99 -13.61
C GLY A 95 -16.83 37.65 -13.00
N PRO A 96 -18.13 37.45 -12.66
CA PRO A 96 -18.65 36.18 -12.13
C PRO A 96 -18.44 34.97 -13.08
N GLN A 97 -18.01 35.23 -14.32
CA GLN A 97 -17.75 34.22 -15.35
C GLN A 97 -16.24 33.98 -15.58
N GLY A 98 -15.34 34.72 -14.91
CA GLY A 98 -13.88 34.60 -15.06
C GLY A 98 -13.14 34.07 -13.83
N ALA A 99 -13.77 34.09 -12.65
CA ALA A 99 -13.15 33.62 -11.40
C ALA A 99 -13.28 32.10 -11.17
N VAL A 100 -14.19 31.42 -11.89
CA VAL A 100 -14.26 29.94 -11.91
C VAL A 100 -13.33 29.37 -13.00
N ALA A 101 -13.10 30.09 -14.10
CA ALA A 101 -12.25 29.61 -15.21
C ALA A 101 -10.73 29.82 -15.02
N ALA A 102 -10.29 30.50 -13.95
CA ALA A 102 -8.87 30.70 -13.65
C ALA A 102 -8.35 29.86 -12.47
N LEU A 103 -9.26 29.25 -11.70
CA LEU A 103 -8.94 28.17 -10.76
C LEU A 103 -9.27 26.78 -11.34
N GLU A 104 -9.95 26.74 -12.48
CA GLU A 104 -10.00 25.62 -13.41
C GLU A 104 -9.69 26.16 -14.81
N LYS A 105 -8.42 26.44 -15.12
CA LYS A 105 -8.05 26.23 -16.53
C LYS A 105 -8.26 24.73 -16.74
N PRO A 106 -9.08 24.29 -17.71
CA PRO A 106 -9.00 22.91 -18.14
C PRO A 106 -7.52 22.73 -18.50
N LEU A 107 -6.84 21.81 -17.81
CA LEU A 107 -5.58 21.29 -18.31
C LEU A 107 -5.84 21.05 -19.79
N GLY A 108 -5.10 21.74 -20.66
CA GLY A 108 -5.17 21.48 -22.09
C GLY A 108 -5.07 19.97 -22.31
N PRO A 109 -5.63 19.43 -23.40
CA PRO A 109 -5.63 17.99 -23.64
C PRO A 109 -4.24 17.42 -23.36
N LEU A 110 -4.18 16.30 -22.63
CA LEU A 110 -2.92 15.61 -22.34
C LEU A 110 -2.15 15.46 -23.65
N ILE A 111 -1.07 16.22 -23.79
CA ILE A 111 -0.26 16.20 -25.00
C ILE A 111 0.70 15.04 -24.85
N ASP A 112 0.63 14.09 -25.78
CA ASP A 112 1.63 13.04 -25.85
C ASP A 112 3.02 13.66 -26.07
N PRO A 113 3.98 13.45 -25.15
CA PRO A 113 5.26 14.11 -25.25
C PRO A 113 6.00 13.63 -26.51
N SER A 114 6.53 14.59 -27.27
CA SER A 114 7.29 14.31 -28.48
C SER A 114 8.48 13.37 -28.19
N PRO A 115 8.96 12.60 -29.19
CA PRO A 115 10.11 11.70 -29.01
C PRO A 115 11.35 12.41 -28.43
N GLY A 116 11.56 13.68 -28.78
CA GLY A 116 12.65 14.50 -28.23
C GLY A 116 12.49 14.77 -26.73
N LEU A 117 11.28 15.06 -26.24
CA LEU A 117 10.99 15.22 -24.82
C LEU A 117 11.15 13.90 -24.06
N LYS A 118 10.64 12.79 -24.62
CA LYS A 118 10.82 11.45 -24.04
C LYS A 118 12.30 11.10 -23.86
N ARG A 119 13.15 11.39 -24.86
CA ARG A 119 14.60 11.17 -24.78
C ARG A 119 15.28 12.02 -23.71
N ARG A 120 14.83 13.26 -23.50
CA ARG A 120 15.35 14.15 -22.44
C ARG A 120 15.00 13.62 -21.05
N ILE A 121 13.75 13.20 -20.85
CA ILE A 121 13.31 12.61 -19.57
C ILE A 121 14.07 11.31 -19.31
N LEU A 122 14.21 10.43 -20.30
CA LEU A 122 15.01 9.21 -20.17
C LEU A 122 16.42 9.50 -19.62
N ARG A 123 17.14 10.45 -20.23
CA ARG A 123 18.47 10.85 -19.77
C ARG A 123 18.47 11.41 -18.35
N ALA A 124 17.48 12.25 -18.01
CA ALA A 124 17.36 12.84 -16.68
C ALA A 124 17.08 11.77 -15.60
N SER A 125 16.15 10.86 -15.87
CA SER A 125 15.83 9.73 -15.00
C SER A 125 17.03 8.79 -14.82
N SER A 126 17.79 8.49 -15.88
CA SER A 126 19.02 7.70 -15.76
C SER A 126 20.06 8.39 -14.88
N LEU A 127 20.22 9.71 -15.02
CA LEU A 127 21.13 10.49 -14.16
C LEU A 127 20.66 10.53 -12.70
N TYR A 128 19.35 10.65 -12.46
CA TYR A 128 18.76 10.56 -11.12
C TYR A 128 19.10 9.22 -10.46
N CYS A 129 18.83 8.10 -11.13
CA CYS A 129 19.16 6.77 -10.59
C CYS A 129 20.66 6.60 -10.36
N ALA A 130 21.51 7.08 -11.28
CA ALA A 130 22.95 6.92 -11.16
C ALA A 130 23.58 7.81 -10.07
N LYS A 131 23.10 9.05 -9.90
CA LYS A 131 23.66 10.00 -8.94
C LYS A 131 23.16 9.77 -7.52
N ASP A 132 21.89 9.40 -7.38
CA ASP A 132 21.24 9.27 -6.07
C ASP A 132 21.15 7.81 -5.63
N PHE A 133 21.74 6.88 -6.40
CA PHE A 133 21.65 5.43 -6.22
C PHE A 133 20.20 4.93 -6.05
N ALA A 134 19.25 5.61 -6.69
CA ALA A 134 17.85 5.24 -6.65
C ALA A 134 17.58 4.00 -7.51
N ALA A 135 16.72 3.11 -7.03
CA ALA A 135 16.27 1.95 -7.79
C ALA A 135 15.57 2.39 -9.09
N PHE A 136 15.73 1.65 -10.19
CA PHE A 136 15.09 2.02 -11.46
C PHE A 136 13.56 2.07 -11.37
N SER A 137 12.95 1.24 -10.51
CA SER A 137 11.51 1.26 -10.26
C SER A 137 11.01 2.53 -9.57
N SER A 138 11.89 3.37 -9.01
CA SER A 138 11.49 4.60 -8.33
C SER A 138 10.76 5.59 -9.25
N VAL A 139 11.08 5.62 -10.55
CA VAL A 139 10.42 6.51 -11.51
C VAL A 139 9.04 6.03 -11.95
N GLU A 140 8.68 4.78 -11.63
CA GLU A 140 7.40 4.15 -11.95
C GLU A 140 6.41 4.25 -10.77
N GLY A 141 6.88 4.66 -9.58
CA GLY A 141 6.05 4.72 -8.38
C GLY A 141 4.98 5.82 -8.48
N GLU A 142 3.74 5.50 -8.08
CA GLU A 142 2.61 6.44 -8.11
C GLU A 142 2.91 7.76 -7.37
N GLY A 143 3.61 7.69 -6.24
CA GLY A 143 4.04 8.87 -5.49
C GLY A 143 5.02 9.77 -6.26
N PHE A 144 5.97 9.18 -7.00
CA PHE A 144 6.89 9.93 -7.85
C PHE A 144 6.17 10.56 -9.05
N ILE A 145 5.26 9.82 -9.67
CA ILE A 145 4.41 10.33 -10.77
C ILE A 145 3.58 11.52 -10.29
N SER A 146 2.92 11.40 -9.13
CA SER A 146 2.12 12.47 -8.53
C SER A 146 2.98 13.71 -8.21
N LEU A 147 4.16 13.52 -7.62
CA LEU A 147 5.12 14.61 -7.40
C LEU A 147 5.55 15.27 -8.71
N GLY A 148 5.88 14.47 -9.73
CA GLY A 148 6.27 14.94 -11.06
C GLY A 148 5.18 15.79 -11.72
N GLN A 149 3.92 15.35 -11.64
CA GLN A 149 2.79 16.12 -12.15
C GLN A 149 2.62 17.44 -11.40
N ASN A 150 2.69 17.43 -10.06
CA ASN A 150 2.63 18.65 -9.26
C ASN A 150 3.74 19.66 -9.63
N LEU A 151 4.97 19.19 -9.88
CA LEU A 151 6.07 20.05 -10.32
C LEU A 151 5.80 20.67 -11.71
N ILE A 152 5.19 19.91 -12.62
CA ILE A 152 4.78 20.40 -13.95
C ILE A 152 3.69 21.46 -13.80
N ASP A 153 2.67 21.21 -12.99
CA ASP A 153 1.55 22.12 -12.78
C ASP A 153 2.00 23.45 -12.15
N ILE A 154 2.95 23.40 -11.21
CA ILE A 154 3.62 24.58 -10.67
C ILE A 154 4.37 25.33 -11.78
N GLY A 155 5.11 24.62 -12.63
CA GLY A 155 5.81 25.21 -13.77
C GLY A 155 4.87 25.87 -14.79
N VAL A 156 3.69 25.29 -15.04
CA VAL A 156 2.66 25.86 -15.92
C VAL A 156 2.05 27.12 -15.28
N SER A 157 1.82 27.09 -13.97
CA SER A 157 1.15 28.18 -13.24
C SER A 157 2.06 29.38 -12.98
N TYR A 158 3.33 29.14 -12.69
CA TYR A 158 4.27 30.16 -12.23
C TYR A 158 5.48 30.38 -13.17
N GLY A 159 5.60 29.58 -14.23
CA GLY A 159 6.71 29.66 -15.17
C GLY A 159 8.00 29.04 -14.59
N ARG A 160 9.13 29.70 -14.82
CA ARG A 160 10.44 29.20 -14.38
C ARG A 160 10.63 29.41 -12.87
N VAL A 161 10.60 28.32 -12.11
CA VAL A 161 10.81 28.30 -10.65
C VAL A 161 12.18 27.69 -10.32
N ASP A 162 12.84 28.18 -9.27
CA ASP A 162 14.04 27.54 -8.71
C ASP A 162 13.64 26.29 -7.91
N VAL A 163 13.90 25.11 -8.46
CA VAL A 163 13.54 23.81 -7.85
C VAL A 163 14.21 23.62 -6.49
N LYS A 164 15.39 24.20 -6.25
CA LYS A 164 16.08 24.07 -4.95
C LYS A 164 15.35 24.79 -3.82
N GLN A 165 14.65 25.88 -4.14
CA GLN A 165 13.83 26.62 -3.17
C GLN A 165 12.43 26.02 -3.04
N LEU A 166 11.97 25.31 -4.08
CA LEU A 166 10.65 24.67 -4.09
C LEU A 166 10.62 23.35 -3.30
N LEU A 167 11.66 22.52 -3.42
CA LEU A 167 11.68 21.22 -2.77
C LEU A 167 11.93 21.36 -1.25
N PRO A 168 11.11 20.73 -0.39
CA PRO A 168 11.29 20.78 1.05
C PRO A 168 12.53 20.00 1.50
N SER A 169 13.05 20.32 2.68
CA SER A 169 14.13 19.56 3.30
C SER A 169 13.65 18.19 3.78
N ARG A 170 14.58 17.24 3.96
CA ARG A 170 14.29 15.91 4.55
C ARG A 170 13.53 16.02 5.89
N VAL A 171 13.91 16.99 6.73
CA VAL A 171 13.29 17.20 8.04
C VAL A 171 11.84 17.67 7.87
N ALA A 172 11.59 18.61 6.96
CA ALA A 172 10.22 19.08 6.69
C ALA A 172 9.33 17.96 6.15
N ILE A 173 9.85 17.10 5.25
CA ILE A 173 9.12 15.92 4.77
C ILE A 173 8.82 14.96 5.93
N GLY A 174 9.81 14.70 6.80
CA GLY A 174 9.64 13.83 7.97
C GLY A 174 8.53 14.31 8.89
N ASN A 175 8.57 15.59 9.28
CA ASN A 175 7.54 16.18 10.15
C ASN A 175 6.16 16.15 9.50
N HIS A 176 6.05 16.48 8.21
CA HIS A 176 4.77 16.46 7.52
C HIS A 176 4.24 15.02 7.32
N LEU A 177 5.12 14.04 7.16
CA LEU A 177 4.73 12.64 7.11
C LEU A 177 4.15 12.16 8.46
N GLU A 178 4.70 12.62 9.58
CA GLU A 178 4.14 12.35 10.91
C GLU A 178 2.75 12.98 11.08
N GLU A 179 2.54 14.21 10.60
CA GLU A 179 1.21 14.84 10.56
C GLU A 179 0.22 14.03 9.73
N LEU A 180 0.59 13.65 8.50
CA LEU A 180 -0.26 12.84 7.62
C LEU A 180 -0.55 11.46 8.20
N ALA A 181 0.42 10.85 8.88
CA ALA A 181 0.23 9.60 9.61
C ALA A 181 -0.74 9.77 10.78
N GLY A 182 -0.63 10.89 11.51
CA GLY A 182 -1.57 11.28 12.57
C GLY A 182 -2.99 11.46 12.05
N GLU A 183 -3.18 12.16 10.94
CA GLU A 183 -4.48 12.31 10.27
C GLU A 183 -5.06 10.97 9.81
N ALA A 184 -4.22 10.11 9.23
CA ALA A 184 -4.63 8.76 8.83
C ALA A 184 -5.03 7.92 10.05
N LYS A 185 -4.28 8.03 11.16
CA LYS A 185 -4.60 7.36 12.43
C LYS A 185 -5.93 7.84 13.00
N LEU A 186 -6.20 9.15 13.00
CA LEU A 186 -7.47 9.73 13.45
C LEU A 186 -8.68 9.22 12.64
N LYS A 187 -8.50 8.94 11.35
CA LYS A 187 -9.55 8.34 10.50
C LYS A 187 -9.70 6.84 10.74
N PHE A 188 -8.59 6.14 10.98
CA PHE A 188 -8.55 4.69 11.13
C PHE A 188 -9.01 4.21 12.51
N THR A 189 -8.58 4.86 13.59
CA THR A 189 -8.86 4.46 14.97
C THR A 189 -10.36 4.27 15.25
N PRO A 190 -11.27 5.20 14.89
CA PRO A 190 -12.70 5.01 15.15
C PRO A 190 -13.29 3.81 14.42
N MET A 191 -12.82 3.53 13.19
CA MET A 191 -13.26 2.35 12.42
C MET A 191 -12.81 1.06 13.12
N LEU A 192 -11.55 1.01 13.56
CA LEU A 192 -11.01 -0.14 14.28
C LEU A 192 -11.76 -0.40 15.58
N GLN A 193 -12.02 0.66 16.37
CA GLN A 193 -12.76 0.57 17.64
C GLN A 193 -14.19 0.09 17.41
N ALA A 194 -14.87 0.63 16.40
CA ALA A 194 -16.23 0.19 16.06
C ALA A 194 -16.26 -1.30 15.67
N SER A 195 -15.32 -1.76 14.84
CA SER A 195 -15.22 -3.17 14.46
C SER A 195 -14.86 -4.08 15.64
N ALA A 196 -13.99 -3.61 16.54
CA ALA A 196 -13.64 -4.36 17.75
C ALA A 196 -14.86 -4.53 18.67
N ALA A 197 -15.58 -3.44 18.96
CA ALA A 197 -16.78 -3.46 19.80
C ALA A 197 -17.92 -4.32 19.23
N GLN A 198 -17.99 -4.42 17.90
CA GLN A 198 -19.00 -5.26 17.21
C GLN A 198 -18.54 -6.72 17.01
N ASN A 199 -17.35 -7.09 17.48
CA ASN A 199 -16.72 -8.39 17.22
C ASN A 199 -16.61 -8.73 15.71
N SER A 200 -16.44 -7.72 14.85
CA SER A 200 -16.25 -7.85 13.40
C SER A 200 -14.78 -7.62 12.97
N LEU A 201 -13.85 -7.71 13.93
CA LEU A 201 -12.42 -7.53 13.74
C LEU A 201 -11.69 -8.87 13.74
N ALA A 202 -10.89 -9.11 12.70
CA ALA A 202 -9.88 -10.17 12.65
C ALA A 202 -8.49 -9.58 12.41
N ALA A 203 -7.44 -10.31 12.77
CA ALA A 203 -6.07 -9.85 12.58
C ALA A 203 -5.20 -10.95 11.96
N THR A 204 -4.42 -10.61 10.94
CA THR A 204 -3.33 -11.48 10.47
C THR A 204 -2.01 -10.97 11.02
N THR A 205 -1.18 -11.88 11.54
CA THR A 205 0.17 -11.58 11.98
C THR A 205 1.20 -12.19 11.04
N ASP A 206 2.21 -11.40 10.69
CA ASP A 206 3.37 -11.86 9.94
C ASP A 206 4.63 -11.55 10.74
N MET A 207 5.45 -12.58 10.97
CA MET A 207 6.73 -12.45 11.65
C MET A 207 7.86 -12.88 10.73
N TRP A 208 8.87 -12.03 10.61
CA TRP A 208 10.05 -12.33 9.81
C TRP A 208 11.32 -11.84 10.48
N THR A 209 12.42 -12.50 10.13
CA THR A 209 13.76 -12.17 10.61
C THR A 209 14.53 -11.47 9.51
N GLN A 210 15.14 -10.34 9.84
CA GLN A 210 16.14 -9.71 8.97
C GLN A 210 17.53 -10.09 9.49
N GLU A 211 18.10 -11.18 8.96
CA GLU A 211 19.38 -11.75 9.41
C GLU A 211 20.52 -10.72 9.47
N ASN A 212 20.66 -9.89 8.43
CA ASN A 212 21.70 -8.84 8.38
C ASN A 212 21.60 -7.81 9.51
N LYS A 213 20.40 -7.62 10.08
CA LYS A 213 20.17 -6.68 11.18
C LYS A 213 20.00 -7.37 12.53
N LYS A 214 20.00 -8.72 12.56
CA LYS A 214 19.72 -9.51 13.77
C LYS A 214 18.47 -9.01 14.51
N ALA A 215 17.42 -8.77 13.74
CA ALA A 215 16.16 -8.22 14.26
C ALA A 215 14.99 -9.02 13.71
N HIS A 216 14.00 -9.23 14.57
CA HIS A 216 12.70 -9.75 14.16
C HIS A 216 11.74 -8.60 13.98
N PHE A 217 10.75 -8.79 13.13
CA PHE A 217 9.66 -7.83 12.95
C PHE A 217 8.36 -8.58 13.07
N LEU A 218 7.39 -7.95 13.74
CA LEU A 218 6.00 -8.38 13.77
C LEU A 218 5.18 -7.32 13.06
N THR A 219 4.35 -7.73 12.12
CA THR A 219 3.31 -6.88 11.57
C THR A 219 1.94 -7.44 11.89
N VAL A 220 1.05 -6.57 12.32
CA VAL A 220 -0.37 -6.88 12.52
C VAL A 220 -1.18 -6.11 11.50
N ILE A 221 -1.96 -6.85 10.71
CA ILE A 221 -2.90 -6.30 9.74
C ILE A 221 -4.30 -6.63 10.23
N CYS A 222 -5.11 -5.60 10.45
CA CYS A 222 -6.49 -5.72 10.84
C CYS A 222 -7.38 -5.85 9.60
N HIS A 223 -8.31 -6.80 9.67
CA HIS A 223 -9.35 -7.07 8.68
C HIS A 223 -10.68 -6.72 9.32
N MET A 224 -11.40 -5.80 8.70
CA MET A 224 -12.66 -5.27 9.20
C MET A 224 -13.71 -5.41 8.10
N GLU A 225 -14.87 -5.90 8.49
CA GLU A 225 -16.06 -5.93 7.65
C GLU A 225 -16.97 -4.78 8.06
N ALA A 226 -17.43 -4.01 7.07
CA ALA A 226 -18.47 -3.01 7.23
C ALA A 226 -19.33 -2.96 5.97
N GLU A 227 -20.65 -3.07 6.13
CA GLU A 227 -21.64 -2.94 5.05
C GLU A 227 -21.40 -3.89 3.86
N GLY A 228 -20.98 -5.13 4.12
CA GLY A 228 -20.67 -6.13 3.12
C GLY A 228 -19.34 -5.91 2.40
N LYS A 229 -18.53 -4.95 2.86
CA LYS A 229 -17.22 -4.64 2.28
C LYS A 229 -16.10 -4.99 3.25
N LEU A 230 -15.24 -5.91 2.82
CA LEU A 230 -14.01 -6.22 3.53
C LEU A 230 -12.97 -5.13 3.30
N SER A 231 -12.36 -4.66 4.37
CA SER A 231 -11.25 -3.73 4.34
C SER A 231 -10.09 -4.28 5.17
N ARG A 232 -8.86 -3.99 4.73
CA ARG A 232 -7.65 -4.35 5.46
C ARG A 232 -6.74 -3.15 5.63
N ARG A 233 -6.13 -3.04 6.81
CA ARG A 233 -5.20 -1.97 7.16
C ARG A 233 -4.08 -2.54 8.03
N THR A 234 -2.85 -2.18 7.72
CA THR A 234 -1.73 -2.41 8.64
C THR A 234 -1.96 -1.56 9.87
N ALA A 235 -2.12 -2.20 11.02
CA ALA A 235 -2.30 -1.51 12.29
C ALA A 235 -0.95 -1.03 12.83
N PHE A 236 0.03 -1.92 12.85
CA PHE A 236 1.38 -1.63 13.31
C PHE A 236 2.40 -2.65 12.79
N THR A 237 3.66 -2.20 12.72
CA THR A 237 4.84 -3.04 12.52
C THR A 237 5.85 -2.68 13.60
N VAL A 238 6.26 -3.67 14.39
CA VAL A 238 7.16 -3.47 15.53
C VAL A 238 8.42 -4.32 15.38
N PRO A 239 9.62 -3.75 15.63
CA PRO A 239 10.85 -4.52 15.70
C PRO A 239 11.03 -5.18 17.07
N PHE A 240 11.65 -6.35 17.08
CA PHE A 240 12.19 -7.00 18.27
C PHE A 240 13.68 -7.27 18.04
N GLU A 241 14.44 -7.16 19.13
CA GLU A 241 15.81 -7.67 19.16
C GLU A 241 15.78 -9.21 19.14
N GLU A 242 16.85 -9.85 18.67
CA GLU A 242 16.91 -11.30 18.43
C GLU A 242 16.46 -12.13 19.65
N ASP A 243 16.95 -11.75 20.84
CA ASP A 243 16.67 -12.47 22.08
C ASP A 243 15.35 -12.05 22.76
N SER A 244 14.69 -10.99 22.28
CA SER A 244 13.50 -10.43 22.93
C SER A 244 12.17 -10.86 22.30
N ALA A 245 12.20 -11.59 21.18
CA ALA A 245 11.00 -12.07 20.48
C ALA A 245 10.36 -13.32 21.13
N THR A 246 10.20 -13.33 22.47
CA THR A 246 9.50 -14.39 23.20
C THR A 246 7.99 -14.27 23.06
N GLY A 247 7.24 -15.34 23.35
CA GLY A 247 5.78 -15.31 23.24
C GLY A 247 5.12 -14.27 24.16
N GLU A 248 5.63 -14.15 25.38
CA GLU A 248 5.17 -13.18 26.37
C GLU A 248 5.40 -11.73 25.90
N ASN A 249 6.60 -11.45 25.37
CA ASN A 249 6.95 -10.11 24.88
C ASN A 249 6.14 -9.75 23.64
N ILE A 250 5.93 -10.70 22.73
CA ILE A 250 5.09 -10.51 21.54
C ILE A 250 3.66 -10.16 21.95
N TRP A 251 3.07 -10.89 22.91
CA TRP A 251 1.72 -10.61 23.39
C TRP A 251 1.61 -9.25 24.09
N ALA A 252 2.57 -8.94 24.96
CA ALA A 252 2.62 -7.64 25.64
C ALA A 252 2.71 -6.48 24.65
N GLU A 253 3.49 -6.63 23.58
CA GLU A 253 3.62 -5.61 22.54
C GLU A 253 2.33 -5.48 21.72
N ILE A 254 1.67 -6.60 21.37
CA ILE A 254 0.36 -6.59 20.71
C ILE A 254 -0.66 -5.79 21.53
N LEU A 255 -0.76 -6.06 22.84
CA LEU A 255 -1.66 -5.34 23.74
C LEU A 255 -1.31 -3.86 23.82
N THR A 256 -0.02 -3.53 23.95
CA THR A 256 0.47 -2.16 23.99
C THR A 256 0.05 -1.38 22.75
N GLN A 257 0.28 -1.95 21.56
CA GLN A 257 -0.02 -1.29 20.29
C GLN A 257 -1.54 -1.14 20.06
N PHE A 258 -2.34 -2.13 20.44
CA PHE A 258 -3.80 -2.01 20.39
C PHE A 258 -4.34 -0.99 21.40
N ALA A 259 -3.76 -0.89 22.60
CA ALA A 259 -4.11 0.14 23.58
C ALA A 259 -3.79 1.55 23.05
N LEU A 260 -2.67 1.73 22.33
CA LEU A 260 -2.34 2.98 21.63
C LEU A 260 -3.30 3.32 20.48
N LEU A 261 -4.11 2.36 20.04
CA LEU A 261 -5.21 2.51 19.09
C LEU A 261 -6.57 2.57 19.79
N GLY A 262 -6.60 2.59 21.12
CA GLY A 262 -7.82 2.68 21.92
C GLY A 262 -8.70 1.43 21.86
N VAL A 263 -8.10 0.26 21.61
CA VAL A 263 -8.76 -1.05 21.73
C VAL A 263 -8.35 -1.68 23.05
N SER A 264 -9.33 -2.05 23.88
CA SER A 264 -9.12 -2.64 25.20
C SER A 264 -8.58 -4.07 25.11
N GLU A 265 -7.92 -4.55 26.18
CA GLU A 265 -7.43 -5.94 26.22
C GLU A 265 -8.58 -6.97 26.04
N GLU A 266 -9.76 -6.69 26.60
CA GLU A 266 -10.95 -7.55 26.46
C GLU A 266 -11.38 -7.69 24.99
N GLU A 267 -11.39 -6.57 24.26
CA GLU A 267 -11.66 -6.56 22.81
C GLU A 267 -10.55 -7.26 22.02
N VAL A 268 -9.26 -7.04 22.37
CA VAL A 268 -8.16 -7.75 21.70
C VAL A 268 -8.30 -9.26 21.86
N ARG A 269 -8.75 -9.73 23.03
CA ARG A 269 -8.97 -11.15 23.29
C ARG A 269 -10.13 -11.75 22.51
N SER A 270 -11.09 -10.93 22.05
CA SER A 270 -12.18 -11.39 21.17
C SER A 270 -11.79 -11.49 19.69
N ILE A 271 -10.68 -10.84 19.30
CA ILE A 271 -10.16 -10.89 17.93
C ILE A 271 -9.76 -12.32 17.54
N THR A 272 -10.15 -12.73 16.33
CA THR A 272 -9.61 -13.95 15.72
C THR A 272 -8.29 -13.62 15.03
N PHE A 273 -7.20 -14.25 15.47
CA PHE A 273 -5.88 -14.08 14.88
C PHE A 273 -5.58 -15.18 13.85
N VAL A 274 -4.91 -14.83 12.77
CA VAL A 274 -4.34 -15.77 11.80
C VAL A 274 -2.82 -15.59 11.82
N SER A 275 -2.09 -16.64 12.18
CA SER A 275 -0.62 -16.61 12.28
C SER A 275 0.02 -17.81 11.59
N ASP A 276 1.32 -17.75 11.34
CA ASP A 276 2.10 -18.94 11.03
C ASP A 276 2.21 -19.90 12.25
N ARG A 277 3.00 -20.97 12.10
CA ARG A 277 3.26 -21.94 13.17
C ARG A 277 4.59 -21.72 13.90
N GLY A 278 5.12 -20.50 13.89
CA GLY A 278 6.28 -20.15 14.71
C GLY A 278 5.98 -20.38 16.18
N SER A 279 6.91 -21.00 16.91
CA SER A 279 6.71 -21.36 18.33
C SER A 279 6.34 -20.16 19.19
N ASN A 280 6.98 -19.02 18.94
CA ASN A 280 6.84 -17.83 19.79
C ASN A 280 5.49 -17.14 19.54
N ILE A 281 5.02 -17.02 18.29
CA ILE A 281 3.70 -16.46 17.99
C ILE A 281 2.55 -17.38 18.42
N ILE A 282 2.75 -18.71 18.35
CA ILE A 282 1.80 -19.67 18.94
C ILE A 282 1.70 -19.46 20.45
N ALA A 283 2.84 -19.33 21.14
CA ALA A 283 2.86 -19.10 22.58
C ALA A 283 2.21 -17.75 22.95
N ALA A 284 2.46 -16.69 22.18
CA ALA A 284 1.87 -15.37 22.38
C ALA A 284 0.34 -15.37 22.27
N LEU A 285 -0.19 -16.14 21.31
CA LEU A 285 -1.62 -16.16 20.98
C LEU A 285 -2.34 -17.38 21.58
N ARG A 286 -1.77 -18.03 22.60
CA ARG A 286 -2.30 -19.28 23.16
C ARG A 286 -3.67 -19.11 23.82
N ASP A 287 -3.93 -17.93 24.39
CA ASP A 287 -5.12 -17.62 25.19
C ASP A 287 -6.20 -16.87 24.38
N VAL A 288 -6.07 -16.83 23.06
CA VAL A 288 -7.03 -16.20 22.13
C VAL A 288 -7.38 -17.14 20.98
N LYS A 289 -8.44 -16.81 20.24
CA LYS A 289 -8.83 -17.61 19.07
C LYS A 289 -7.81 -17.42 17.94
N ARG A 290 -7.06 -18.48 17.64
CA ARG A 290 -6.02 -18.49 16.61
C ARG A 290 -6.31 -19.50 15.51
N LEU A 291 -6.22 -19.06 14.27
CA LEU A 291 -6.24 -19.88 13.06
C LEU A 291 -4.82 -20.00 12.51
N ASN A 292 -4.55 -21.14 11.86
CA ASN A 292 -3.28 -21.33 11.18
C ASN A 292 -3.32 -20.66 9.80
N CYS A 293 -2.22 -20.03 9.44
CA CYS A 293 -2.00 -19.54 8.09
C CYS A 293 -1.94 -20.73 7.10
N THR A 294 -2.91 -20.77 6.18
CA THR A 294 -2.99 -21.80 5.13
C THR A 294 -1.75 -21.80 4.25
N ALA A 295 -1.21 -20.63 3.90
CA ALA A 295 0.01 -20.52 3.10
C ALA A 295 1.22 -21.16 3.82
N HIS A 296 1.33 -20.96 5.13
CA HIS A 296 2.38 -21.59 5.93
C HIS A 296 2.15 -23.10 6.07
N ILE A 297 0.91 -23.57 6.23
CA ILE A 297 0.59 -25.01 6.25
C ILE A 297 1.02 -25.64 4.93
N ILE A 298 0.63 -25.07 3.79
CA ILE A 298 0.97 -25.63 2.48
C ILE A 298 2.48 -25.62 2.27
N ASN A 299 3.16 -24.52 2.59
CA ASN A 299 4.63 -24.48 2.54
C ASN A 299 5.27 -25.54 3.45
N SER A 300 4.71 -25.78 4.64
CA SER A 300 5.21 -26.81 5.55
C SER A 300 4.96 -28.20 5.01
N LEU A 301 3.79 -28.47 4.44
CA LEU A 301 3.46 -29.75 3.80
C LEU A 301 4.36 -30.00 2.59
N LEU A 302 4.58 -29.01 1.74
CA LEU A 302 5.51 -29.11 0.62
C LEU A 302 6.94 -29.32 1.10
N LYS A 303 7.37 -28.62 2.16
CA LYS A 303 8.67 -28.88 2.78
C LYS A 303 8.76 -30.30 3.32
N THR A 304 7.79 -30.78 4.07
CA THR A 304 7.79 -32.14 4.64
C THR A 304 7.76 -33.21 3.54
N ALA A 305 6.91 -33.03 2.54
CA ALA A 305 6.82 -33.96 1.43
C ALA A 305 8.11 -33.97 0.59
N LEU A 306 8.80 -32.83 0.45
CA LEU A 306 10.09 -32.72 -0.23
C LEU A 306 11.31 -32.98 0.69
N CYS A 307 11.11 -33.06 2.01
CA CYS A 307 12.12 -33.25 3.06
C CYS A 307 11.66 -34.35 4.02
N LEU A 308 11.86 -35.61 3.65
CA LEU A 308 11.62 -36.72 4.58
C LEU A 308 12.66 -36.70 5.70
N LYS A 309 12.27 -36.29 6.92
CA LYS A 309 13.01 -36.73 8.12
C LYS A 309 12.69 -38.20 8.34
N LYS A 310 13.67 -39.06 8.03
CA LYS A 310 13.96 -40.47 8.34
C LYS A 310 13.01 -41.42 9.12
N TYR A 311 11.90 -41.00 9.69
CA TYR A 311 11.00 -41.87 10.45
C TYR A 311 9.60 -41.90 9.83
N GLU A 312 9.21 -43.12 9.43
CA GLU A 312 7.85 -43.57 9.06
C GLU A 312 7.33 -43.16 7.67
N LEU A 313 7.99 -43.65 6.60
CA LEU A 313 7.41 -44.17 5.34
C LEU A 313 8.57 -44.48 4.38
N GLN A 314 9.07 -45.71 4.45
CA GLN A 314 10.44 -46.07 4.09
C GLN A 314 10.71 -46.32 2.59
N ILE A 315 9.82 -45.99 1.63
CA ILE A 315 10.02 -46.42 0.23
C ILE A 315 9.65 -45.36 -0.84
N LEU A 316 8.87 -44.31 -0.57
CA LEU A 316 8.17 -43.57 -1.64
C LEU A 316 8.63 -42.12 -1.93
N ASN A 317 9.80 -41.65 -1.49
CA ASN A 317 10.30 -40.34 -1.96
C ASN A 317 11.82 -40.12 -1.91
N GLU A 318 12.63 -41.18 -1.90
CA GLU A 318 14.09 -41.03 -1.92
C GLU A 318 14.59 -40.31 -3.17
N GLU A 319 13.96 -40.52 -4.33
CA GLU A 319 14.38 -39.94 -5.61
C GLU A 319 14.21 -38.43 -5.64
N THR A 320 13.03 -37.91 -5.24
CA THR A 320 12.81 -36.46 -5.14
C THR A 320 13.76 -35.79 -4.16
N GLN A 321 14.02 -36.44 -3.01
CA GLN A 321 14.98 -35.95 -2.03
C GLN A 321 16.40 -35.92 -2.59
N LYS A 322 16.83 -37.00 -3.25
CA LYS A 322 18.15 -37.09 -3.91
C LYS A 322 18.32 -35.99 -4.94
N ILE A 323 17.29 -35.70 -5.75
CA ILE A 323 17.32 -34.58 -6.70
C ILE A 323 17.50 -33.24 -5.97
N VAL A 324 16.70 -32.97 -4.95
CA VAL A 324 16.76 -31.71 -4.19
C VAL A 324 18.13 -31.54 -3.52
N ASP A 325 18.67 -32.59 -2.91
CA ASP A 325 19.96 -32.52 -2.22
C ASP A 325 21.14 -32.45 -3.18
N SER A 326 21.08 -33.14 -4.32
CA SER A 326 22.09 -33.02 -5.38
C SER A 326 22.13 -31.59 -5.94
N VAL A 327 20.96 -30.98 -6.19
CA VAL A 327 20.89 -29.57 -6.61
C VAL A 327 21.43 -28.64 -5.52
N LYS A 328 21.11 -28.87 -4.24
CA LYS A 328 21.70 -28.10 -3.12
C LYS A 328 23.22 -28.25 -3.05
N GLN A 329 23.75 -29.46 -3.26
CA GLN A 329 25.18 -29.73 -3.25
C GLN A 329 25.89 -28.98 -4.39
N VAL A 330 25.30 -28.98 -5.58
CA VAL A 330 25.78 -28.16 -6.70
C VAL A 330 25.82 -26.68 -6.31
N PHE A 331 24.73 -26.12 -5.76
CA PHE A 331 24.73 -24.73 -5.29
C PHE A 331 25.72 -24.46 -4.16
N HIS A 332 25.92 -25.39 -3.22
CA HIS A 332 26.88 -25.24 -2.13
C HIS A 332 28.32 -25.16 -2.65
N ASN A 333 28.70 -26.08 -3.54
CA ASN A 333 30.03 -26.11 -4.14
C ASN A 333 30.28 -24.89 -5.02
N LEU A 334 29.23 -24.36 -5.67
CA LEU A 334 29.32 -23.14 -6.46
C LEU A 334 29.36 -21.86 -5.59
N ASN A 335 28.64 -21.82 -4.47
CA ASN A 335 28.60 -20.68 -3.53
C ASN A 335 29.88 -20.54 -2.67
N GLY A 336 30.62 -21.63 -2.45
CA GLY A 336 31.92 -21.60 -1.75
C GLY A 336 33.03 -20.88 -2.51
N ILE A 337 32.75 -20.44 -3.74
CA ILE A 337 33.71 -19.81 -4.63
C ILE A 337 33.14 -18.45 -5.03
N ARG A 338 33.95 -17.40 -4.96
CA ARG A 338 33.66 -16.10 -5.58
C ARG A 338 34.39 -16.07 -6.92
N PRO A 339 33.79 -16.50 -8.05
CA PRO A 339 34.42 -16.27 -9.34
C PRO A 339 34.33 -14.78 -9.61
N THR A 340 35.46 -14.16 -9.99
CA THR A 340 35.56 -12.73 -10.30
C THR A 340 34.67 -12.28 -11.47
N ASN A 341 34.00 -13.20 -12.19
CA ASN A 341 33.19 -12.89 -13.37
C ASN A 341 31.84 -13.64 -13.48
N VAL A 342 31.42 -14.42 -12.48
CA VAL A 342 30.06 -14.99 -12.49
C VAL A 342 29.18 -14.02 -11.73
N LYS A 343 28.28 -13.33 -12.45
CA LYS A 343 27.17 -12.60 -11.81
C LYS A 343 26.47 -13.59 -10.89
N GLU A 344 26.57 -13.34 -9.58
CA GLU A 344 25.98 -14.12 -8.48
C GLU A 344 24.75 -14.87 -8.95
N PHE A 345 24.60 -16.17 -8.65
CA PHE A 345 23.39 -16.96 -8.93
C PHE A 345 22.16 -16.21 -8.36
N PRO A 346 21.47 -15.35 -9.13
CA PRO A 346 20.41 -14.55 -8.60
C PRO A 346 19.21 -15.45 -8.73
N VAL A 347 18.96 -16.22 -7.68
CA VAL A 347 17.64 -16.78 -7.49
C VAL A 347 16.72 -15.58 -7.47
N LYS A 348 15.95 -15.36 -8.54
CA LYS A 348 14.87 -14.38 -8.56
C LYS A 348 13.84 -14.85 -7.56
N LYS A 349 14.06 -14.58 -6.27
CA LYS A 349 13.02 -14.63 -5.26
C LYS A 349 12.09 -13.46 -5.57
N THR A 350 11.12 -13.65 -6.45
CA THR A 350 9.92 -12.81 -6.43
C THR A 350 9.18 -13.16 -5.15
N VAL A 351 9.62 -12.59 -4.02
CA VAL A 351 8.83 -12.58 -2.79
C VAL A 351 7.71 -11.58 -3.04
N ARG A 352 6.56 -12.06 -3.50
CA ARG A 352 5.34 -11.27 -3.45
C ARG A 352 4.85 -11.28 -2.00
N ALA A 353 4.49 -10.12 -1.48
CA ALA A 353 4.12 -9.92 -0.08
C ALA A 353 3.15 -11.02 0.41
N GLY A 354 3.55 -11.74 1.45
CA GLY A 354 2.71 -12.72 2.17
C GLY A 354 2.81 -14.18 1.73
N VAL A 355 3.46 -14.51 0.61
CA VAL A 355 3.71 -15.90 0.21
C VAL A 355 5.19 -16.06 -0.13
N THR A 356 5.96 -16.65 0.78
CA THR A 356 7.28 -17.16 0.42
C THR A 356 7.03 -18.42 -0.42
N PRO A 357 7.33 -18.44 -1.73
CA PRO A 357 7.22 -19.67 -2.50
C PRO A 357 8.09 -20.75 -1.83
N PRO A 358 7.72 -22.04 -1.93
CA PRO A 358 8.52 -23.11 -1.35
C PRO A 358 9.97 -22.95 -1.83
N SER A 359 10.92 -22.90 -0.90
CA SER A 359 12.32 -22.51 -1.15
C SER A 359 12.99 -23.31 -2.28
N HIS A 360 12.47 -24.50 -2.58
CA HIS A 360 12.94 -25.38 -3.65
C HIS A 360 12.54 -24.91 -5.06
N ALA A 361 11.38 -24.27 -5.26
CA ALA A 361 10.93 -23.89 -6.60
C ALA A 361 11.82 -22.80 -7.25
N PRO A 362 12.19 -21.71 -6.55
CA PRO A 362 13.14 -20.73 -7.08
C PRO A 362 14.54 -21.32 -7.32
N MET A 363 14.98 -22.26 -6.46
CA MET A 363 16.27 -22.95 -6.59
C MET A 363 16.30 -23.82 -7.85
N LEU A 364 15.27 -24.67 -8.05
CA LEU A 364 15.13 -25.51 -9.23
C LEU A 364 14.96 -24.67 -10.51
N ALA A 365 14.22 -23.55 -10.45
CA ALA A 365 14.10 -22.62 -11.57
C ALA A 365 15.44 -22.01 -11.98
N ALA A 366 16.27 -21.63 -11.00
CA ALA A 366 17.61 -21.10 -11.25
C ALA A 366 18.53 -22.18 -11.85
N PHE A 367 18.44 -23.41 -11.37
CA PHE A 367 19.20 -24.55 -11.88
C PHE A 367 18.82 -24.90 -13.32
N VAL A 368 17.53 -25.13 -13.59
CA VAL A 368 17.01 -25.44 -14.95
C VAL A 368 17.29 -24.31 -15.93
N GLY A 369 17.11 -23.05 -15.51
CA GLY A 369 17.35 -21.89 -16.36
C GLY A 369 18.82 -21.69 -16.78
N ARG A 370 19.76 -22.36 -16.10
CA ARG A 370 21.22 -22.24 -16.31
C ARG A 370 21.91 -23.58 -16.51
N GLU A 371 21.17 -24.63 -16.86
CA GLU A 371 21.66 -26.01 -17.02
C GLU A 371 22.99 -26.08 -17.80
N LYS A 372 23.05 -25.45 -18.98
CA LYS A 372 24.25 -25.45 -19.84
C LYS A 372 25.45 -24.72 -19.22
N GLU A 373 25.20 -23.62 -18.51
CA GLU A 373 26.25 -22.85 -17.84
C GLU A 373 26.80 -23.63 -16.64
N ILE A 374 25.93 -24.26 -15.87
CA ILE A 374 26.29 -25.11 -14.72
C ILE A 374 27.10 -26.33 -15.20
N SER A 375 26.64 -27.03 -16.23
CA SER A 375 27.39 -28.17 -16.82
C SER A 375 28.78 -27.74 -17.22
N LYS A 376 28.91 -26.64 -17.98
CA LYS A 376 30.20 -26.12 -18.41
C LYS A 376 31.13 -25.79 -17.23
N LEU A 377 30.61 -25.13 -16.19
CA LEU A 377 31.40 -24.76 -15.01
C LEU A 377 31.87 -25.99 -14.22
N LEU A 378 31.04 -27.03 -14.13
CA LEU A 378 31.39 -28.28 -13.46
C LEU A 378 32.39 -29.11 -14.30
N ASP A 379 32.24 -29.12 -15.63
CA ASP A 379 33.18 -29.74 -16.57
C ASP A 379 34.56 -29.09 -16.48
N GLU A 380 34.63 -27.75 -16.51
CA GLU A 380 35.86 -26.97 -16.33
C GLU A 380 36.58 -27.25 -15.00
N ARG A 381 35.85 -27.79 -14.01
CA ARG A 381 36.34 -28.12 -12.66
C ARG A 381 36.56 -29.60 -12.41
N SER A 382 36.30 -30.47 -13.40
CA SER A 382 36.28 -31.92 -13.17
C SER A 382 35.28 -32.35 -12.07
N GLU A 383 34.23 -31.55 -11.87
CA GLU A 383 33.14 -31.79 -10.91
C GLU A 383 31.83 -32.22 -11.62
N ALA A 384 31.91 -32.57 -12.90
CA ALA A 384 30.78 -33.06 -13.69
C ALA A 384 30.07 -34.27 -13.06
N PHE A 385 30.78 -35.01 -12.20
CA PHE A 385 30.23 -36.13 -11.45
C PHE A 385 29.02 -35.75 -10.57
N LEU A 386 28.90 -34.47 -10.18
CA LEU A 386 27.76 -33.94 -9.41
C LEU A 386 26.45 -33.92 -10.20
N LEU A 387 26.50 -34.04 -11.53
CA LEU A 387 25.32 -34.09 -12.40
C LEU A 387 24.95 -35.51 -12.83
N THR A 388 25.81 -36.51 -12.61
CA THR A 388 25.63 -37.86 -13.17
C THR A 388 24.35 -38.54 -12.69
N ASP A 389 23.95 -38.27 -11.45
CA ASP A 389 22.78 -38.88 -10.82
C ASP A 389 21.52 -38.00 -10.94
N LEU A 390 21.58 -36.90 -11.70
CA LEU A 390 20.48 -35.96 -11.89
C LEU A 390 19.82 -36.14 -13.26
N ASP A 391 18.62 -36.71 -13.28
CA ASP A 391 17.77 -36.68 -14.49
C ASP A 391 17.13 -35.28 -14.64
N MET A 392 17.56 -34.55 -15.66
CA MET A 392 17.04 -33.22 -15.98
C MET A 392 15.56 -33.23 -16.38
N GLY A 393 15.03 -34.35 -16.87
CA GLY A 393 13.60 -34.55 -17.12
C GLY A 393 12.80 -34.46 -15.82
N ASP A 394 13.24 -35.17 -14.79
CA ASP A 394 12.60 -35.16 -13.47
C ASP A 394 12.76 -33.82 -12.75
N VAL A 395 13.93 -33.17 -12.84
CA VAL A 395 14.13 -31.82 -12.32
C VAL A 395 13.14 -30.82 -12.94
N LYS A 396 12.93 -30.90 -14.26
CA LYS A 396 11.99 -30.04 -15.00
C LYS A 396 10.54 -30.37 -14.64
N ALA A 397 10.21 -31.66 -14.50
CA ALA A 397 8.88 -32.12 -14.11
C ALA A 397 8.51 -31.64 -12.68
N LEU A 398 9.44 -31.76 -11.74
CA LEU A 398 9.29 -31.27 -10.37
C LEU A 398 9.14 -29.75 -10.32
N LEU A 399 9.94 -29.00 -11.09
CA LEU A 399 9.80 -27.55 -11.19
C LEU A 399 8.42 -27.16 -11.74
N LYS A 400 7.95 -27.82 -12.79
CA LYS A 400 6.63 -27.57 -13.39
C LYS A 400 5.51 -27.81 -12.39
N LEU A 401 5.59 -28.90 -11.62
CA LEU A 401 4.63 -29.21 -10.56
C LEU A 401 4.61 -28.12 -9.47
N LEU A 402 5.77 -27.70 -8.97
CA LEU A 402 5.87 -26.65 -7.95
C LEU A 402 5.39 -25.28 -8.46
N GLN A 403 5.65 -24.94 -9.73
CA GLN A 403 5.13 -23.72 -10.37
C GLN A 403 3.61 -23.78 -10.58
N ALA A 404 3.05 -24.95 -10.85
CA ALA A 404 1.61 -25.13 -10.96
C ALA A 404 0.89 -24.85 -9.63
N LEU A 405 1.54 -25.16 -8.50
CA LEU A 405 1.04 -24.81 -7.16
C LEU A 405 1.19 -23.33 -6.80
N ASP A 406 2.13 -22.59 -7.41
CA ASP A 406 2.33 -21.17 -7.11
C ASP A 406 1.13 -20.31 -7.54
N LYS A 407 0.45 -20.68 -8.63
CA LYS A 407 -0.74 -19.96 -9.13
C LYS A 407 -1.92 -19.93 -8.13
N PRO A 408 -2.42 -21.07 -7.61
CA PRO A 408 -3.49 -21.05 -6.61
C PRO A 408 -3.04 -20.37 -5.31
N LEU A 409 -1.78 -20.53 -4.91
CA LEU A 409 -1.25 -19.90 -3.70
C LEU A 409 -1.15 -18.36 -3.81
N THR A 410 -0.86 -17.83 -4.99
CA THR A 410 -0.69 -16.39 -5.22
C THR A 410 -2.00 -15.65 -5.54
N ARG A 411 -2.98 -16.30 -6.18
CA ARG A 411 -4.28 -15.68 -6.50
C ARG A 411 -5.15 -15.41 -5.28
N HIS A 412 -4.99 -16.20 -4.22
CA HIS A 412 -5.90 -16.18 -3.07
C HIS A 412 -5.35 -15.50 -1.81
N ALA A 413 -4.28 -14.72 -1.92
CA ALA A 413 -3.75 -13.86 -0.84
C ALA A 413 -4.71 -12.71 -0.40
N GLY A 414 -6.00 -12.78 -0.77
CA GLY A 414 -7.04 -11.82 -0.44
C GLY A 414 -8.47 -12.36 -0.51
N CYS A 415 -8.71 -13.68 -0.49
CA CYS A 415 -10.08 -14.22 -0.58
C CYS A 415 -10.33 -15.38 0.41
N ASP A 416 -11.41 -15.27 1.19
CA ASP A 416 -11.86 -16.19 2.26
C ASP A 416 -12.35 -17.58 1.79
N LEU A 417 -12.19 -17.94 0.52
CA LEU A 417 -12.67 -19.23 0.02
C LEU A 417 -11.53 -20.24 -0.06
N ALA A 418 -11.13 -20.75 1.10
CA ALA A 418 -10.27 -21.93 1.24
C ALA A 418 -10.70 -23.09 0.32
N GLY A 419 -12.00 -23.21 0.01
CA GLY A 419 -12.54 -24.23 -0.91
C GLY A 419 -12.20 -24.03 -2.39
N SER A 420 -12.16 -22.78 -2.87
CA SER A 420 -11.75 -22.51 -4.26
C SER A 420 -10.26 -22.78 -4.48
N VAL A 421 -9.42 -22.42 -3.49
CA VAL A 421 -7.99 -22.72 -3.50
C VAL A 421 -7.75 -24.21 -3.45
N TRP A 422 -8.54 -24.93 -2.64
CA TRP A 422 -8.44 -26.38 -2.53
C TRP A 422 -8.73 -27.08 -3.85
N LEU A 423 -9.83 -26.73 -4.52
CA LEU A 423 -10.17 -27.30 -5.82
C LEU A 423 -9.10 -27.01 -6.88
N GLU A 424 -8.45 -25.84 -6.82
CA GLU A 424 -7.31 -25.55 -7.71
C GLU A 424 -6.06 -26.35 -7.34
N ILE A 425 -5.77 -26.57 -6.06
CA ILE A 425 -4.67 -27.43 -5.60
C ILE A 425 -4.94 -28.88 -5.96
N GLN A 426 -6.16 -29.37 -5.78
CA GLN A 426 -6.60 -30.73 -6.10
C GLN A 426 -6.32 -31.04 -7.57
N LYS A 427 -6.71 -30.14 -8.49
CA LYS A 427 -6.39 -30.27 -9.93
C LYS A 427 -4.89 -30.38 -10.22
N VAL A 428 -4.04 -29.79 -9.39
CA VAL A 428 -2.59 -29.85 -9.57
C VAL A 428 -2.01 -31.15 -8.99
N ILE A 429 -2.57 -31.66 -7.89
CA ILE A 429 -2.08 -32.86 -7.20
C ILE A 429 -2.73 -34.16 -7.69
N ASP A 430 -3.80 -34.10 -8.49
CA ASP A 430 -4.39 -35.28 -9.10
C ASP A 430 -3.43 -35.86 -10.16
N PRO A 431 -3.14 -37.19 -10.13
CA PRO A 431 -2.28 -37.82 -11.12
C PRO A 431 -2.85 -37.70 -12.53
N GLU A 432 -2.02 -37.25 -13.48
CA GLU A 432 -2.34 -37.19 -14.89
C GLU A 432 -1.62 -38.30 -15.66
N PRO A 433 -2.19 -38.83 -16.77
CA PRO A 433 -1.51 -39.82 -17.61
C PRO A 433 -0.18 -39.36 -18.20
N THR A 434 0.11 -38.06 -18.16
CA THR A 434 1.34 -37.45 -18.69
C THR A 434 2.41 -37.21 -17.63
N ASP A 435 2.13 -37.52 -16.36
CA ASP A 435 3.10 -37.37 -15.28
C ASP A 435 4.21 -38.42 -15.41
N SER A 436 5.45 -38.03 -15.05
CA SER A 436 6.52 -39.01 -14.85
C SER A 436 6.19 -39.88 -13.64
N LEU A 437 6.79 -41.07 -13.55
CA LEU A 437 6.57 -41.99 -12.43
C LEU A 437 6.81 -41.29 -11.08
N MET A 438 7.92 -40.55 -10.97
CA MET A 438 8.25 -39.73 -9.80
C MET A 438 7.15 -38.69 -9.48
N VAL A 439 6.66 -37.96 -10.48
CA VAL A 439 5.61 -36.95 -10.26
C VAL A 439 4.29 -37.60 -9.84
N ALA A 440 3.91 -38.72 -10.47
CA ALA A 440 2.69 -39.44 -10.13
C ALA A 440 2.72 -39.98 -8.69
N GLU A 441 3.85 -40.56 -8.26
CA GLU A 441 4.05 -41.03 -6.88
C GLU A 441 4.03 -39.88 -5.87
N LEU A 442 4.70 -38.76 -6.18
CA LEU A 442 4.72 -37.56 -5.36
C LEU A 442 3.31 -36.97 -5.20
N LYS A 443 2.55 -36.92 -6.29
CA LYS A 443 1.15 -36.47 -6.31
C LYS A 443 0.24 -37.34 -5.46
N GLU A 444 0.34 -38.67 -5.58
CA GLU A 444 -0.45 -39.58 -4.74
C GLU A 444 -0.07 -39.45 -3.25
N HIS A 445 1.22 -39.29 -2.95
CA HIS A 445 1.65 -39.03 -1.58
C HIS A 445 1.10 -37.69 -1.05
N TRP A 446 1.17 -36.64 -1.87
CA TRP A 446 0.57 -35.35 -1.53
C TRP A 446 -0.91 -35.54 -1.25
N ARG A 447 -1.67 -36.22 -2.12
CA ARG A 447 -3.09 -36.51 -1.93
C ARG A 447 -3.38 -37.15 -0.55
N LEU A 448 -2.57 -38.12 -0.13
CA LEU A 448 -2.70 -38.76 1.20
C LEU A 448 -2.41 -37.79 2.36
N GLN A 449 -1.39 -36.94 2.23
CA GLN A 449 -1.03 -35.92 3.24
C GLN A 449 -2.02 -34.75 3.29
N PHE A 450 -2.68 -34.48 2.17
CA PHE A 450 -3.67 -33.43 1.96
C PHE A 450 -5.09 -33.88 2.38
N MET A 451 -5.36 -35.19 2.45
CA MET A 451 -6.64 -35.77 2.87
C MET A 451 -7.20 -35.24 4.22
N PRO A 452 -6.39 -34.99 5.27
CA PRO A 452 -6.89 -34.40 6.52
C PRO A 452 -7.41 -32.96 6.34
N LEU A 453 -6.90 -32.20 5.36
CA LEU A 453 -7.36 -30.85 5.03
C LEU A 453 -8.69 -30.90 4.27
N GLU A 454 -8.85 -31.87 3.36
CA GLU A 454 -10.11 -32.15 2.68
C GLU A 454 -11.21 -32.51 3.68
N TYR A 455 -10.91 -33.42 4.61
CA TYR A 455 -11.81 -33.78 5.70
C TYR A 455 -12.16 -32.58 6.57
N ALA A 456 -11.18 -31.77 6.98
CA ALA A 456 -11.42 -30.58 7.79
C ALA A 456 -12.28 -29.55 7.05
N HIS A 457 -12.10 -29.40 5.74
CA HIS A 457 -12.86 -28.50 4.89
C HIS A 457 -14.32 -28.95 4.75
N VAL A 458 -14.52 -30.22 4.37
CA VAL A 458 -15.86 -30.84 4.27
C VAL A 458 -16.55 -30.78 5.63
N HIS A 459 -15.84 -31.08 6.73
CA HIS A 459 -16.37 -30.95 8.09
C HIS A 459 -16.80 -29.53 8.45
N HIS A 460 -15.98 -28.53 8.10
CA HIS A 460 -16.28 -27.13 8.38
C HIS A 460 -17.50 -26.62 7.58
N HIS A 461 -17.57 -26.92 6.28
CA HIS A 461 -18.72 -26.55 5.45
C HIS A 461 -20.00 -27.27 5.87
N SER A 462 -19.90 -28.56 6.20
CA SER A 462 -21.02 -29.32 6.75
C SER A 462 -21.52 -28.73 8.07
N LYS A 463 -20.61 -28.28 8.96
CA LYS A 463 -21.01 -27.55 10.17
C LYS A 463 -21.68 -26.22 9.85
N ALA A 464 -21.12 -25.43 8.95
CA ALA A 464 -21.68 -24.13 8.56
C ALA A 464 -23.09 -24.27 7.96
N LEU A 465 -23.29 -25.27 7.08
CA LEU A 465 -24.59 -25.61 6.51
C LEU A 465 -25.58 -26.03 7.59
N VAL A 466 -25.19 -26.92 8.51
CA VAL A 466 -26.06 -27.34 9.62
C VAL A 466 -26.39 -26.17 10.55
N THR A 467 -25.44 -25.27 10.82
CA THR A 467 -25.68 -24.04 11.58
C THR A 467 -26.65 -23.11 10.86
N HIS A 468 -26.51 -22.93 9.54
CA HIS A 468 -27.40 -22.12 8.72
C HIS A 468 -28.83 -22.69 8.71
N VAL A 469 -28.98 -23.99 8.43
CA VAL A 469 -30.26 -24.72 8.48
C VAL A 469 -30.89 -24.58 9.87
N ARG A 470 -30.11 -24.76 10.94
CA ARG A 470 -30.58 -24.64 12.33
C ARG A 470 -31.07 -23.23 12.68
N ASN A 471 -30.45 -22.20 12.12
CA ASN A 471 -30.77 -20.80 12.38
C ASN A 471 -31.80 -20.21 11.38
N SER A 472 -32.24 -21.00 10.40
CA SER A 472 -33.24 -20.64 9.41
C SER A 472 -34.59 -21.31 9.68
N SER A 473 -35.64 -20.91 8.94
CA SER A 473 -36.95 -21.58 8.98
C SER A 473 -36.95 -23.00 8.37
N LEU A 474 -35.84 -23.43 7.75
CA LEU A 474 -35.68 -24.73 7.10
C LEU A 474 -35.45 -25.89 8.08
N ARG A 475 -35.45 -25.61 9.39
CA ARG A 475 -35.25 -26.62 10.44
C ARG A 475 -36.28 -27.75 10.41
N ALA A 476 -37.49 -27.48 9.91
CA ALA A 476 -38.55 -28.47 9.77
C ALA A 476 -38.33 -29.43 8.58
N ASP A 477 -37.56 -29.01 7.57
CA ASP A 477 -37.34 -29.76 6.34
C ASP A 477 -36.19 -30.78 6.47
N VAL A 478 -35.30 -30.58 7.45
CA VAL A 478 -34.20 -31.49 7.79
C VAL A 478 -34.60 -32.34 9.01
N ARG A 479 -35.29 -33.45 8.74
CA ARG A 479 -35.88 -34.36 9.76
C ARG A 479 -34.88 -34.93 10.77
N THR A 480 -33.59 -34.94 10.46
CA THR A 480 -32.50 -35.50 11.27
C THR A 480 -31.74 -34.42 12.07
N CYS A 481 -32.44 -33.41 12.59
CA CYS A 481 -31.82 -32.50 13.55
C CYS A 481 -31.45 -33.25 14.85
N LEU A 482 -30.14 -33.44 15.04
CA LEU A 482 -29.46 -34.02 16.21
C LEU A 482 -30.26 -33.87 17.51
N ARG A 483 -30.96 -34.93 17.93
CA ARG A 483 -31.37 -35.10 19.32
C ARG A 483 -30.15 -35.60 20.11
N PRO A 484 -29.68 -34.87 21.12
CA PRO A 484 -28.51 -35.28 21.88
C PRO A 484 -28.93 -36.33 22.92
N ASP A 485 -29.03 -37.58 22.51
CA ASP A 485 -28.94 -38.68 23.47
C ASP A 485 -27.46 -38.88 23.82
N MET A 486 -27.18 -39.27 25.07
CA MET A 486 -25.84 -39.22 25.68
C MET A 486 -24.79 -40.07 24.93
N GLU A 487 -25.22 -41.06 24.14
CA GLU A 487 -24.40 -41.92 23.27
C GLU A 487 -23.93 -41.23 21.96
N VAL A 488 -24.48 -40.06 21.58
CA VAL A 488 -24.22 -39.39 20.30
C VAL A 488 -22.96 -38.49 20.31
N ARG A 489 -22.30 -38.28 21.46
CA ARG A 489 -21.14 -37.37 21.56
C ARG A 489 -19.94 -37.81 20.72
N TRP A 490 -19.71 -39.12 20.55
CA TRP A 490 -18.56 -39.64 19.79
C TRP A 490 -18.82 -39.77 18.27
N ASN A 491 -20.10 -39.75 17.85
CA ASN A 491 -20.50 -39.92 16.45
C ASN A 491 -21.10 -38.66 15.82
N SER A 492 -21.01 -37.51 16.50
CA SER A 492 -21.60 -36.24 16.06
C SER A 492 -21.20 -35.83 14.63
N THR A 493 -19.97 -36.12 14.20
CA THR A 493 -19.50 -35.88 12.82
C THR A 493 -20.17 -36.81 11.80
N LEU A 494 -20.29 -38.10 12.11
CA LEU A 494 -20.93 -39.09 11.23
C LEU A 494 -22.42 -38.77 11.05
N THR A 495 -23.11 -38.46 12.15
CA THR A 495 -24.53 -38.07 12.11
C THR A 495 -24.75 -36.76 11.35
N MET A 496 -23.82 -35.80 11.45
CA MET A 496 -23.85 -34.57 10.67
C MET A 496 -23.74 -34.83 9.17
N PHE A 497 -22.76 -35.65 8.74
CA PHE A 497 -22.61 -36.00 7.33
C PHE A 497 -23.80 -36.81 6.80
N GLN A 498 -24.30 -37.79 7.55
CA GLN A 498 -25.49 -38.55 7.17
C GLN A 498 -26.70 -37.64 6.98
N SER A 499 -26.92 -36.70 7.89
CA SER A 499 -28.02 -35.73 7.78
C SER A 499 -27.92 -34.84 6.54
N ILE A 500 -26.71 -34.53 6.06
CA ILE A 500 -26.52 -33.75 4.84
C ILE A 500 -26.77 -34.62 3.61
N LEU A 501 -26.24 -35.84 3.60
CA LEU A 501 -26.44 -36.80 2.49
C LEU A 501 -27.92 -37.16 2.31
N ASP A 502 -28.64 -37.43 3.40
CA ASP A 502 -30.06 -37.80 3.38
C ASP A 502 -30.97 -36.64 2.87
N ASN A 503 -30.45 -35.41 2.86
CA ASN A 503 -31.18 -34.22 2.43
C ASN A 503 -30.47 -33.49 1.28
N TYR A 504 -29.51 -34.14 0.61
CA TYR A 504 -28.65 -33.51 -0.39
C TYR A 504 -29.46 -32.85 -1.52
N ASP A 505 -30.45 -33.57 -2.07
CA ASP A 505 -31.33 -33.08 -3.15
C ASP A 505 -32.24 -31.91 -2.74
N LYS A 506 -32.39 -31.65 -1.44
CA LYS A 506 -33.15 -30.51 -0.90
C LYS A 506 -32.24 -29.33 -0.52
N ALA A 507 -30.94 -29.57 -0.37
CA ALA A 507 -29.94 -28.61 0.04
C ALA A 507 -29.14 -28.02 -1.14
N SER A 508 -29.09 -28.73 -2.28
CA SER A 508 -28.63 -28.24 -3.59
C SER A 508 -29.68 -27.38 -4.27
#